data_AF-A0A1M6AIP6-F1
#
_entry.id   AF-A0A1M6AIP6-F1
#
_cell.length_a   1.000
_cell.length_b   1.000
_cell.length_c   1.000
_cell.angle_alpha   90.00
_cell.angle_beta   90.00
_cell.angle_gamma   90.00
#
_symmetry.space_group_name_H-M   'P 1'
#
loop_
_entity.id
_entity.type
_entity.pdbx_description
1 polymer ?
#
loop_
_entity_poly.entity_id
_entity_poly.type
_entity_poly.pdbx_seq_one_letter_code
_entity_poly.pdbx_strand_id
1 'polypeptide(L)' 'MAKKGNRVQVILECTEHKNSGQPGTSRYITTKNRKNTPERIELKKFNAVLRKMTVHKEIK' A
#
# COMPACT_ATOMS: atom_id res chain seq x y z
N MET A 1 13.16 13.58 -20.09
CA MET A 1 12.68 13.22 -18.73
C MET A 1 13.60 12.15 -18.16
N ALA A 2 14.24 12.38 -17.01
CA ALA A 2 15.13 11.39 -16.42
C ALA A 2 14.36 10.10 -16.11
N LYS A 3 14.83 8.95 -16.61
CA LYS A 3 14.25 7.64 -16.28
C LYS A 3 14.22 7.52 -14.76
N LYS A 4 13.03 7.31 -14.18
CA LYS A 4 12.86 6.94 -12.77
C LYS A 4 13.48 5.55 -12.56
N GLY A 5 14.80 5.46 -12.46
CA GLY A 5 15.60 4.23 -12.57
C GLY A 5 14.98 2.98 -11.92
N ASN A 6 15.34 2.70 -10.66
CA ASN A 6 14.85 1.52 -9.93
C ASN A 6 13.64 1.81 -9.02
N ARG A 7 13.07 3.02 -9.12
CA ARG A 7 11.91 3.44 -8.33
C ARG A 7 10.62 3.08 -9.08
N VAL A 8 9.91 2.09 -8.55
CA VAL A 8 8.63 1.61 -9.08
C VAL A 8 7.49 2.16 -8.23
N GLN A 9 6.36 2.50 -8.86
CA GLN A 9 5.12 2.77 -8.12
C GLN A 9 4.52 1.45 -7.66
N VAL A 10 4.12 1.42 -6.39
CA VAL A 10 3.46 0.28 -5.77
C VAL A 10 2.19 0.73 -5.09
N ILE A 11 1.24 -0.19 -4.99
CA ILE A 11 -0.06 0.05 -4.37
C ILE A 11 -0.13 -0.76 -3.08
N LEU A 12 -0.37 -0.07 -1.96
CA LEU A 12 -0.64 -0.68 -0.66
C LEU A 12 -2.15 -0.73 -0.45
N GLU A 13 -2.70 -1.89 -0.16
CA GLU A 13 -4.12 -2.13 0.11
C GLU A 13 -4.32 -2.61 1.55
N CYS A 14 -5.36 -2.12 2.22
CA CYS A 14 -5.71 -2.55 3.57
C CYS A 14 -6.13 -4.03 3.60
N THR A 15 -5.50 -4.81 4.47
CA THR A 15 -5.81 -6.25 4.62
C THR A 15 -7.08 -6.48 5.44
N GLU A 16 -7.30 -5.63 6.45
CA GLU A 16 -8.44 -5.74 7.37
C GLU A 16 -9.76 -5.32 6.72
N HIS A 17 -9.71 -4.54 5.64
CA HIS A 17 -10.89 -3.96 5.03
C HIS A 17 -11.80 -5.00 4.38
N LYS A 18 -11.23 -6.01 3.70
CA LYS A 18 -12.00 -7.10 3.06
C LYS A 18 -12.89 -7.86 4.05
N ASN A 19 -12.48 -7.95 5.32
CA ASN A 19 -13.21 -8.69 6.36
C ASN A 19 -14.20 -7.81 7.12
N SER A 20 -14.20 -6.49 6.90
CA SER A 20 -15.03 -5.54 7.65
C SER A 20 -16.46 -5.39 7.14
N GLY A 21 -16.76 -5.94 5.94
CA GLY A 21 -18.09 -5.81 5.32
C GLY A 21 -18.49 -4.39 4.93
N GLN A 22 -17.56 -3.41 5.04
CA GLN A 22 -17.82 -2.03 4.68
C GLN A 22 -17.55 -1.77 3.19
N PRO A 23 -18.36 -0.92 2.53
CA PRO A 23 -18.12 -0.55 1.15
C PRO A 23 -16.88 0.33 1.04
N GLY A 24 -15.98 -0.03 0.11
CA GLY A 24 -14.78 0.74 -0.20
C GLY A 24 -13.52 -0.11 -0.18
N THR A 25 -12.37 0.52 -0.42
CA THR A 25 -11.06 -0.09 -0.18
C THR A 25 -10.05 1.03 0.06
N SER A 26 -9.38 1.01 1.22
CA SER A 26 -8.29 1.94 1.50
C SER A 26 -7.04 1.52 0.73
N ARG A 27 -6.64 2.37 -0.24
CA ARG A 27 -5.47 2.17 -1.08
C ARG A 27 -4.53 3.37 -1.02
N TYR A 28 -3.24 3.09 -0.96
CA TYR A 28 -2.18 4.10 -1.01
C TYR A 28 -1.26 3.84 -2.18
N ILE A 29 -0.98 4.88 -2.96
CA ILE A 29 0.03 4.85 -4.01
C ILE A 29 1.33 5.38 -3.41
N THR A 30 2.37 4.58 -3.44
CA THR A 30 3.71 4.99 -3.03
C THR A 30 4.74 4.54 -4.05
N THR A 31 5.99 4.94 -3.87
CA THR A 31 7.10 4.46 -4.70
C THR A 31 8.05 3.67 -3.84
N LYS A 32 8.47 2.49 -4.30
CA LYS A 32 9.56 1.72 -3.67
C LYS A 32 10.74 1.60 -4.61
N ASN A 33 11.93 1.42 -4.03
CA ASN A 33 13.12 1.08 -4.80
C ASN A 33 13.28 -0.43 -4.85
N ARG A 34 13.10 -1.03 -6.03
CA ARG A 34 13.13 -2.49 -6.22
C ARG A 34 14.50 -3.12 -5.88
N LYS A 35 15.59 -2.35 -5.91
CA LYS A 35 16.94 -2.83 -5.55
C LYS A 35 17.15 -2.90 -4.04
N ASN A 36 16.65 -1.90 -3.30
CA ASN A 36 16.87 -1.82 -1.86
C ASN A 36 15.82 -2.62 -1.08
N THR A 37 14.60 -2.72 -1.62
CA THR A 37 13.47 -3.39 -0.97
C THR A 37 12.77 -4.28 -2.01
N PRO A 38 13.34 -5.46 -2.29
CA PRO A 38 12.78 -6.39 -3.27
C PRO A 38 11.48 -7.04 -2.78
N GLU A 39 11.35 -7.23 -1.46
CA GLU A 39 10.18 -7.86 -0.85
C GLU A 39 8.93 -6.97 -0.86
N ARG A 40 7.78 -7.58 -0.57
CA ARG A 40 6.50 -6.86 -0.45
C ARG A 40 6.50 -6.04 0.83
N ILE A 41 6.14 -4.77 0.69
CA ILE A 41 6.09 -3.86 1.83
C ILE A 41 4.78 -4.03 2.60
N GLU A 42 4.88 -4.04 3.93
CA GLU A 42 3.74 -3.96 4.85
C GLU A 42 3.92 -2.72 5.72
N LEU A 43 2.93 -1.81 5.70
CA LEU A 43 2.95 -0.59 6.52
C LEU A 43 1.64 -0.39 7.24
N LYS A 44 1.72 0.08 8.49
CA LYS A 44 0.56 0.63 9.19
C LYS A 44 0.24 1.99 8.61
N LYS A 45 -0.95 2.13 8.04
CA LYS A 45 -1.50 3.39 7.54
C LYS A 45 -2.89 3.59 8.10
N PHE A 46 -3.28 4.85 8.23
CA PHE A 46 -4.63 5.19 8.60
C PHE A 46 -5.60 4.68 7.52
N ASN A 47 -6.71 4.08 7.91
CA ASN A 47 -7.78 3.73 6.98
C ASN A 47 -8.92 4.72 7.19
N ALA A 48 -9.22 5.53 6.18
CA ALA A 48 -10.26 6.55 6.26
C ALA A 48 -11.68 5.97 6.43
N VAL A 49 -11.91 4.74 5.97
CA VAL A 49 -13.21 4.06 6.08
C VAL A 49 -13.42 3.53 7.50
N LEU A 50 -12.43 2.81 8.04
CA LEU A 50 -12.50 2.25 9.39
C LEU A 50 -12.10 3.25 10.49
N ARG A 51 -11.62 4.44 10.10
CA ARG A 51 -11.12 5.51 10.99
C ARG A 51 -10.08 5.05 12.02
N LYS A 52 -9.28 4.05 11.68
CA LYS A 52 -8.23 3.49 12.54
C LYS A 52 -6.95 3.18 11.75
N MET A 53 -5.82 3.08 12.44
CA MET A 53 -4.59 2.54 11.86
C MET A 53 -4.79 1.07 11.54
N THR A 54 -4.53 0.68 10.30
CA THR A 54 -4.64 -0.71 9.83
C THR A 54 -3.42 -1.10 9.03
N VAL A 55 -3.21 -2.40 8.93
CA VAL A 55 -2.14 -2.97 8.12
C VAL A 55 -2.48 -2.86 6.63
N HIS A 56 -1.57 -2.28 5.86
CA HIS A 56 -1.66 -2.23 4.40
C HIS A 56 -0.50 -3.00 3.78
N LYS A 57 -0.82 -3.90 2.85
CA LYS A 57 0.15 -4.76 2.14
C LYS A 57 0.25 -4.37 0.67
N GLU A 58 1.45 -4.50 0.13
CA GLU A 58 1.71 -4.33 -1.29
C GLU A 58 1.02 -5.41 -2.15
N ILE A 59 0.24 -4.95 -3.13
CA ILE A 59 -0.44 -5.83 -4.10
C ILE A 59 0.28 -5.87 -5.45
N LYS A 60 0.77 -4.71 -5.91
CA LYS A 60 1.31 -4.52 -7.26
C LYS A 60 2.61 -3.75 -7.19
#